data_AF-A0A7U9MZK4-F1
#
_entry.id   AF-A0A7U9MZK4-F1
#
_cell.length_a   1.000
_cell.length_b   1.000
_cell.length_c   1.000
_cell.angle_alpha   90.00
_cell.angle_beta   90.00
_cell.angle_gamma   90.00
#
_symmetry.space_group_name_H-M   'P 1'
#
loop_
_entity.id
_entity.type
_entity.pdbx_description
1 polymer ?
#
loop_
_entity_poly.entity_id
_entity_poly.type
_entity_poly.pdbx_seq_one_letter_code
_entity_poly.pdbx_strand_id
1 'polypeptide(L)'
;MADEEFVVCGYIRKNSRTFSIILGKYHDGTYLYKGHVTLGVTKETVSQLRESGITPFTAIPVGAGNESAIWVYPDRVCTVEYMPNTKNSLRQAVFKGFRTDMVPEDID
;
A
#
# COMPACT_ATOMS: atom_id res chain seq x y z
N MET A 1 3.86 12.32 14.80
CA MET A 1 3.65 11.49 13.59
C MET A 1 4.26 10.13 13.90
N ALA A 2 3.78 9.08 13.24
CA ALA A 2 4.29 7.72 13.41
C ALA A 2 4.64 7.13 12.05
N ASP A 3 5.75 6.42 11.98
CA ASP A 3 6.16 5.58 10.87
C ASP A 3 5.67 4.15 11.10
N GLU A 4 5.19 3.51 10.04
CA GLU A 4 4.77 2.12 10.06
C GLU A 4 5.02 1.47 8.71
N GLU A 5 5.39 0.20 8.76
CA GLU A 5 5.67 -0.62 7.60
C GLU A 5 4.41 -1.27 7.03
N PHE A 6 4.33 -1.30 5.71
CA PHE A 6 3.24 -1.92 4.96
C PHE A 6 3.78 -2.67 3.75
N VAL A 7 3.03 -3.68 3.32
CA VAL A 7 3.23 -4.35 2.04
C VAL A 7 2.52 -3.57 0.94
N VAL A 8 3.19 -3.38 -0.19
CA VAL A 8 2.60 -2.79 -1.39
C VAL A 8 1.87 -3.86 -2.18
N CYS A 9 0.54 -3.75 -2.24
CA CYS A 9 -0.34 -4.74 -2.85
C CYS A 9 -0.92 -4.30 -4.19
N GLY A 10 -0.82 -3.02 -4.52
CA GLY A 10 -1.27 -2.48 -5.79
C GLY A 10 -1.03 -0.99 -5.90
N TYR A 11 -1.43 -0.40 -7.01
CA TYR A 11 -1.46 1.04 -7.18
C TYR A 11 -2.68 1.49 -7.98
N ILE A 12 -3.05 2.76 -7.83
CA ILE A 12 -4.14 3.39 -8.56
C ILE A 12 -3.58 4.61 -9.27
N ARG A 13 -3.76 4.66 -10.59
CA ARG A 13 -3.46 5.86 -11.38
C ARG A 13 -4.66 6.80 -11.35
N LYS A 14 -4.59 7.85 -10.52
CA LYS A 14 -5.68 8.84 -10.38
C LYS A 14 -5.74 9.80 -11.58
N ASN A 15 -4.58 10.16 -12.13
CA ASN A 15 -4.45 10.93 -13.37
C ASN A 15 -3.05 10.73 -13.99
N SER A 16 -2.62 11.60 -14.92
CA SER A 16 -1.32 11.46 -15.60
C SER A 16 -0.10 11.61 -14.68
N ARG A 17 -0.24 12.30 -13.53
CA ARG A 17 0.84 12.63 -12.58
C ARG A 17 0.60 12.15 -11.15
N THR A 18 -0.63 11.81 -10.79
CA THR A 18 -1.00 11.41 -9.43
C THR A 18 -1.26 9.91 -9.34
N PHE A 19 -0.59 9.28 -8.39
CA PHE A 19 -0.67 7.84 -8.12
C PHE A 19 -0.96 7.63 -6.63
N SER A 20 -1.66 6.55 -6.31
CA SER A 20 -1.81 6.06 -4.94
C SER A 20 -1.27 4.64 -4.87
N ILE A 21 -0.62 4.26 -3.78
CA ILE A 21 -0.24 2.88 -3.49
C ILE A 21 -1.28 2.27 -2.55
N ILE A 22 -1.70 1.04 -2.86
CA ILE A 22 -2.58 0.24 -2.02
C ILE A 22 -1.73 -0.54 -1.04
N LEU A 23 -2.09 -0.45 0.24
CA LEU A 23 -1.32 -0.96 1.35
C LEU A 23 -2.01 -2.18 1.96
N GLY A 24 -1.21 -3.16 2.33
CA GLY A 24 -1.64 -4.32 3.10
C GLY A 24 -0.67 -4.68 4.20
N LYS A 25 -1.05 -5.65 5.03
CA LYS A 25 -0.17 -6.35 5.96
C LYS A 25 -0.37 -7.85 5.79
N TYR A 26 0.72 -8.60 5.85
CA TYR A 26 0.64 -10.05 5.85
C TYR A 26 0.05 -10.53 7.17
N HIS A 27 -0.85 -11.49 7.11
CA HIS A 27 -1.47 -12.08 8.29
C HIS A 27 -1.93 -13.49 7.95
N ASP A 28 -1.35 -14.49 8.63
CA ASP A 28 -1.76 -15.91 8.55
C ASP A 28 -1.93 -16.43 7.11
N GLY A 29 -0.91 -16.27 6.26
CA GLY A 29 -0.95 -16.74 4.87
C GLY A 29 -1.74 -15.87 3.89
N THR A 30 -2.37 -14.78 4.36
CA THR A 30 -3.10 -13.83 3.52
C THR A 30 -2.66 -12.38 3.74
N TYR A 31 -3.28 -11.44 3.03
CA TYR A 31 -3.07 -10.01 3.21
C TYR A 31 -4.35 -9.32 3.68
N LEU A 32 -4.18 -8.43 4.67
CA LEU A 32 -5.21 -7.54 5.18
C LEU A 32 -5.09 -6.18 4.51
N TYR A 33 -6.20 -5.65 3.98
CA TYR A 33 -6.24 -4.31 3.41
C TYR A 33 -6.05 -3.22 4.48
N LYS A 34 -5.15 -2.26 4.22
CA LYS A 34 -4.81 -1.16 5.15
C LYS A 34 -5.04 0.24 4.57
N GLY A 35 -5.70 0.32 3.42
CA GLY A 35 -6.00 1.60 2.76
C GLY A 35 -5.06 1.89 1.60
N HIS A 36 -4.93 3.17 1.26
CA HIS A 36 -4.02 3.64 0.24
C HIS A 36 -3.39 4.97 0.63
N VAL A 37 -2.19 5.23 0.11
CA VAL A 37 -1.44 6.48 0.32
C VAL A 37 -1.15 7.13 -1.02
N THR A 38 -1.29 8.46 -1.10
CA THR A 38 -1.09 9.24 -2.34
C THR A 38 0.10 10.18 -2.25
N LEU A 39 0.28 10.83 -1.10
CA LEU A 39 1.39 11.77 -0.91
C LEU A 39 2.72 11.01 -0.89
N GLY A 40 3.73 11.57 -1.56
CA GLY A 40 5.05 10.94 -1.70
C GLY A 40 5.14 9.85 -2.78
N VAL A 41 4.02 9.42 -3.36
CA VAL A 41 4.02 8.42 -4.43
C VAL A 41 4.30 9.09 -5.77
N THR A 42 5.31 8.62 -6.47
CA THR A 42 5.70 9.13 -7.79
C THR A 42 5.47 8.09 -8.88
N LYS A 43 5.59 8.50 -10.14
CA LYS A 43 5.61 7.58 -11.28
C LYS A 43 6.74 6.56 -11.16
N GLU A 44 7.92 6.99 -10.72
CA GLU A 44 9.07 6.10 -10.52
C GLU A 44 8.79 5.06 -9.44
N THR A 45 8.07 5.44 -8.38
CA THR A 45 7.65 4.52 -7.32
C THR A 45 6.81 3.37 -7.88
N VAL A 46 5.80 3.67 -8.70
CA VAL A 46 4.92 2.63 -9.27
C VAL A 46 5.59 1.84 -10.40
N SER A 47 6.51 2.44 -11.16
CA SER A 47 7.26 1.74 -12.21
C SER A 47 8.19 0.63 -11.69
N GLN A 48 8.52 0.64 -10.39
CA GLN A 48 9.31 -0.41 -9.75
C GLN A 48 8.48 -1.64 -9.35
N LEU A 49 7.15 -1.55 -9.44
CA LEU A 49 6.24 -2.60 -9.04
C LEU A 49 5.96 -3.56 -10.20
N ARG A 50 5.82 -4.83 -9.88
CA ARG A 50 5.53 -5.88 -10.85
C ARG A 50 4.05 -6.22 -10.81
N GLU A 51 3.36 -5.98 -11.92
CA GLU A 51 1.92 -6.24 -12.03
C GLU A 51 1.64 -7.75 -11.95
N SER A 52 0.65 -8.11 -11.14
CA SER A 52 0.17 -9.48 -10.97
C SER A 52 -1.19 -9.69 -11.64
N GLY A 53 -2.04 -8.65 -11.66
CA GLY A 53 -3.42 -8.74 -12.14
C GLY A 53 -4.38 -9.44 -11.19
N ILE A 54 -3.88 -10.09 -10.13
CA ILE A 54 -4.67 -10.80 -9.12
C ILE A 54 -4.61 -10.01 -7.81
N THR A 55 -5.75 -9.84 -7.15
CA THR A 55 -5.79 -9.20 -5.83
C THR A 55 -5.20 -10.11 -4.75
N PRO A 56 -4.30 -9.62 -3.88
CA PRO A 56 -3.74 -10.43 -2.79
C PRO A 56 -4.63 -10.49 -1.55
N PHE A 57 -5.74 -9.73 -1.52
CA PHE A 57 -6.59 -9.59 -0.36
C PHE A 57 -7.74 -10.60 -0.36
N THR A 58 -8.01 -11.21 0.81
CA THR A 58 -9.21 -12.04 1.01
C THR A 58 -10.48 -11.19 1.04
N ALA A 59 -10.40 -9.97 1.59
CA ALA A 59 -11.51 -9.05 1.69
C ALA A 59 -11.06 -7.59 1.54
N ILE A 60 -11.84 -6.82 0.79
CA ILE A 60 -11.66 -5.37 0.61
C ILE A 60 -12.98 -4.70 0.99
N PRO A 61 -12.99 -3.65 1.83
CA PRO A 61 -14.22 -2.97 2.20
C PRO A 61 -14.91 -2.32 0.99
N VAL A 62 -16.25 -2.40 0.97
CA VAL A 62 -17.06 -1.73 -0.07
C VAL A 62 -16.79 -0.23 -0.04
N GLY A 63 -16.57 0.37 -1.21
CA GLY A 63 -16.25 1.80 -1.32
C GLY A 63 -14.80 2.15 -0.98
N ALA A 64 -13.88 1.18 -0.94
CA ALA A 64 -12.45 1.43 -0.71
C ALA A 64 -11.75 2.27 -1.79
N GLY A 65 -12.41 2.53 -2.93
CA GLY A 65 -11.86 3.35 -4.01
C GLY A 65 -10.82 2.62 -4.88
N ASN A 66 -10.91 1.29 -4.98
CA ASN A 66 -9.97 0.41 -5.69
C ASN A 66 -10.48 0.00 -7.08
N GLU A 67 -11.52 0.64 -7.64
CA GLU A 67 -12.14 0.24 -8.92
C GLU A 67 -11.17 0.26 -10.11
N SER A 68 -10.15 1.11 -10.06
CA SER A 68 -9.09 1.23 -11.07
C SER A 68 -7.73 0.74 -10.55
N ALA A 69 -7.74 -0.15 -9.56
CA ALA A 69 -6.52 -0.72 -9.00
C ALA A 69 -5.81 -1.61 -10.02
N ILE A 70 -4.49 -1.42 -10.11
CA ILE A 70 -3.57 -2.33 -10.75
C ILE A 70 -2.90 -3.12 -9.64
N TRP A 71 -3.22 -4.41 -9.55
CA TRP A 71 -2.68 -5.30 -8.52
C TRP A 71 -1.25 -5.73 -8.86
N VAL A 72 -0.40 -5.79 -7.84
CA VAL A 72 1.01 -6.12 -7.99
C VAL A 72 1.37 -7.30 -7.09
N TYR A 73 2.49 -7.95 -7.39
CA TYR A 73 3.04 -8.95 -6.47
C TYR A 73 3.36 -8.29 -5.13
N PRO A 74 2.86 -8.81 -4.00
CA PRO A 74 3.05 -8.23 -2.68
C PRO A 74 4.45 -8.54 -2.12
N ASP A 75 5.49 -8.25 -2.88
CA ASP A 75 6.91 -8.55 -2.58
C ASP A 75 7.71 -7.34 -2.06
N ARG A 76 7.09 -6.16 -1.99
CA ARG A 76 7.74 -4.92 -1.54
C ARG A 76 7.15 -4.42 -0.23
N VAL A 77 8.03 -4.15 0.72
CA VAL A 77 7.71 -3.41 1.95
C VAL A 77 7.99 -1.92 1.73
N CYS A 78 7.17 -1.06 2.31
CA CYS A 78 7.38 0.38 2.32
C CYS A 78 7.12 0.97 3.71
N THR A 79 7.71 2.13 3.97
CA THR A 79 7.41 2.92 5.16
C THR A 79 6.42 4.02 4.81
N VAL A 80 5.39 4.14 5.64
CA VAL A 80 4.39 5.21 5.57
C VAL A 80 4.39 5.98 6.88
N GLU A 81 4.54 7.29 6.79
CA GLU A 81 4.40 8.20 7.93
C GLU A 81 2.96 8.70 7.98
N TYR A 82 2.30 8.64 9.14
CA TYR A 82 0.92 9.10 9.30
C TYR A 82 0.66 9.70 10.68
N MET A 83 -0.55 10.27 10.85
CA MET A 83 -1.05 10.76 12.12
C MET A 83 -1.95 9.71 12.79
N PRO A 84 -1.54 9.14 13.94
CA PRO A 84 -2.34 8.17 14.66
C PRO A 84 -3.73 8.68 15.02
N ASN A 85 -4.70 7.78 15.02
CA ASN A 85 -6.08 8.08 15.41
C ASN A 85 -6.79 6.81 15.89
N THR A 86 -7.95 6.98 16.51
CA THR A 86 -8.75 5.89 17.07
C THR A 86 -9.50 5.05 16.02
N LYS A 87 -9.43 5.42 14.73
CA LYS A 87 -10.23 4.81 13.66
C LYS A 87 -9.43 3.86 12.75
N ASN A 88 -8.26 3.38 13.19
CA ASN A 88 -7.39 2.46 12.42
C ASN A 88 -7.22 2.89 10.95
N SER A 89 -7.06 4.19 10.75
CA SER A 89 -7.03 4.85 9.43
C SER A 89 -5.72 5.62 9.26
N LEU A 90 -5.20 5.65 8.03
CA LEU A 90 -3.95 6.33 7.69
C LEU A 90 -4.18 7.84 7.46
N ARG A 91 -4.47 8.57 8.53
CA ARG A 91 -4.73 10.03 8.45
C ARG A 91 -3.46 10.79 8.09
N GLN A 92 -3.55 11.67 7.10
CA GLN A 92 -2.42 12.49 6.62
C GLN A 92 -1.18 11.66 6.26
N ALA A 93 -1.41 10.48 5.65
CA ALA A 93 -0.34 9.56 5.32
C ALA A 93 0.55 10.04 4.17
N VAL A 94 1.85 9.76 4.30
CA VAL A 94 2.89 10.08 3.33
C VAL A 94 3.75 8.84 3.12
N PHE A 95 3.90 8.43 1.86
CA PHE A 95 4.86 7.40 1.47
C PHE A 95 6.29 7.93 1.63
N LYS A 96 7.11 7.21 2.39
CA LYS A 96 8.51 7.60 2.67
C LYS A 96 9.51 6.88 1.79
N GLY A 97 9.19 5.68 1.32
CA GLY A 97 10.08 4.89 0.47
C GLY A 97 9.86 3.39 0.62
N PHE A 98 10.47 2.63 -0.28
CA PHE A 98 10.57 1.17 -0.17
C PHE A 98 11.66 0.78 0.84
N ARG A 99 11.44 -0.34 1.53
CA ARG A 99 12.43 -0.99 2.39
C ARG A 99 12.96 -2.21 1.63
N THR A 100 14.27 -2.27 1.41
CA THR A 100 14.94 -3.43 0.80
C THR A 100 15.49 -4.40 1.84
N ASP A 101 15.45 -4.01 3.11
CA ASP A 101 16.01 -4.74 4.25
C ASP A 101 14.95 -5.59 4.98
N MET A 102 13.72 -5.64 4.47
CA MET A 102 12.60 -6.37 5.07
C MET A 102 11.81 -7.13 4.01
N VAL A 103 11.29 -8.28 4.38
CA VAL A 103 10.31 -9.01 3.57
C VAL A 103 8.88 -8.84 4.13
N PRO A 104 7.84 -9.08 3.31
CA PRO A 104 6.44 -8.95 3.74
C PRO A 104 6.07 -9.74 5.00
N GLU A 105 6.76 -10.84 5.28
CA GLU A 105 6.53 -11.71 6.42
C GLU A 105 7.17 -11.18 7.72
N ASP A 106 8.11 -10.22 7.63
CA ASP A 106 8.79 -9.62 8.79
C ASP A 106 7.96 -8.54 9.48
N ILE A 107 6.92 -8.02 8.82
CA ILE A 107 6.15 -6.88 9.31
C ILE A 107 4.86 -7.36 10.00
N ASP A 108 4.63 -6.90 11.24
CA ASP A 108 3.44 -7.17 12.06
C ASP A 108 2.28 -6.23 11.71
#